data_AF-A0A537A241-F1
#
_entry.id   AF-A0A537A241-F1
#
_cell.length_a   1.000
_cell.length_b   1.000
_cell.length_c   1.000
_cell.angle_alpha   90.00
_cell.angle_beta   90.00
_cell.angle_gamma   90.00
#
_symmetry.space_group_name_H-M   'P 1'
#
loop_
_entity.id
_entity.type
_entity.pdbx_description
1 polymer ?
#
loop_
_entity_poly.entity_id
_entity_poly.type
_entity_poly.pdbx_seq_one_letter_code
_entity_poly.pdbx_strand_id
1 'polypeptide(L)'
;MSADTTKPPPGDTPPFSPQDAMAFMQKMWNPFGIPIPGFGTPPEPNAGTAGGMPFPSPAAMFAALDPVEVERKINELQVIESWLAMSLSMTQMSIKTLELQKASLEAMRAAHKPKSQQTPRKG
;
A
#
# COMPACT_ATOMS: atom_id res chain seq x y z
N MET A 1 -45.81 24.75 -25.61
CA MET A 1 -44.58 24.05 -26.01
C MET A 1 -43.69 23.99 -24.79
N SER A 2 -43.64 22.85 -24.10
CA SER A 2 -42.72 22.62 -22.98
C SER A 2 -42.10 21.26 -23.22
N ALA A 3 -40.89 21.27 -23.77
CA ALA A 3 -40.10 20.06 -23.92
C ALA A 3 -39.42 19.79 -22.56
N ASP A 4 -39.89 18.74 -21.90
CA ASP A 4 -39.12 18.03 -20.89
C ASP A 4 -38.04 17.22 -21.62
N THR A 5 -36.77 17.57 -21.41
CA THR A 5 -35.64 16.80 -21.91
C THR A 5 -34.58 16.70 -20.82
N THR A 6 -34.89 15.95 -19.76
CA THR A 6 -33.87 15.49 -18.81
C THR A 6 -33.42 14.10 -19.19
N LYS A 7 -32.59 14.00 -20.22
CA LYS A 7 -31.71 12.84 -20.42
C LYS A 7 -30.42 13.30 -21.09
N PRO A 8 -29.25 13.22 -20.43
CA PRO A 8 -27.99 13.52 -21.08
C PRO A 8 -27.70 12.46 -22.17
N PRO A 9 -27.07 12.86 -23.29
CA PRO A 9 -26.76 11.95 -24.40
C PRO A 9 -25.76 10.86 -23.96
N PRO A 10 -25.82 9.65 -24.56
CA PRO A 10 -24.87 8.58 -24.25
C PRO A 10 -23.52 8.89 -24.92
N GLY A 11 -22.55 9.34 -24.13
CA GLY A 11 -21.19 9.66 -24.60
C GLY A 11 -20.30 10.35 -23.57
N ASP A 12 -20.88 10.97 -22.54
CA ASP A 12 -20.12 11.67 -21.50
C ASP A 12 -19.71 10.72 -20.36
N THR A 13 -18.71 9.86 -20.60
CA THR A 13 -17.86 9.45 -19.48
C THR A 13 -16.94 10.64 -19.18
N PRO A 14 -17.16 11.42 -18.10
CA PRO A 14 -16.30 12.56 -17.82
C PRO A 14 -14.86 12.07 -17.64
N PRO A 15 -13.85 12.80 -18.15
CA PRO A 15 -12.46 12.50 -17.85
C PRO A 15 -12.27 12.52 -16.33
N PHE A 16 -11.35 11.67 -15.82
CA PHE A 16 -11.03 11.56 -14.40
C PHE A 16 -10.97 12.95 -13.74
N SER A 17 -11.97 13.26 -12.92
CA SER A 17 -12.17 14.62 -12.45
C SER A 17 -11.27 14.91 -11.25
N PRO A 18 -11.01 16.20 -10.95
CA PRO A 18 -10.32 16.57 -9.72
C PRO A 18 -10.99 16.04 -8.45
N GLN A 19 -12.31 15.88 -8.47
CA GLN A 19 -13.08 15.33 -7.35
C GLN A 19 -12.82 13.82 -7.21
N ASP A 20 -12.80 13.08 -8.31
CA ASP A 20 -12.49 11.65 -8.32
C ASP A 20 -11.06 11.38 -7.86
N ALA A 21 -10.11 12.22 -8.26
CA ALA A 21 -8.72 12.16 -7.82
C ALA A 21 -8.57 12.32 -6.30
N MET A 22 -9.26 13.30 -5.73
CA MET A 22 -9.24 13.52 -4.28
C MET A 22 -9.93 12.39 -3.52
N ALA A 23 -11.07 11.88 -4.01
CA ALA A 23 -11.76 10.75 -3.41
C ALA A 23 -10.93 9.46 -3.45
N PHE A 24 -10.25 9.20 -4.57
CA PHE A 24 -9.33 8.08 -4.72
C PHE A 24 -8.14 8.18 -3.75
N MET A 25 -7.48 9.34 -3.69
CA MET A 25 -6.34 9.56 -2.81
C MET A 25 -6.76 9.46 -1.33
N GLN A 26 -7.93 10.01 -0.97
CA GLN A 26 -8.47 9.87 0.38
C GLN A 26 -8.71 8.40 0.75
N LYS A 27 -9.26 7.59 -0.17
CA LYS A 27 -9.45 6.15 0.05
C LYS A 27 -8.14 5.38 0.18
N MET A 28 -7.13 5.77 -0.59
CA MET A 28 -5.81 5.13 -0.57
C MET A 28 -5.01 5.45 0.71
N TRP A 29 -5.07 6.70 1.17
CA TRP A 29 -4.29 7.18 2.32
C TRP A 29 -5.02 7.08 3.66
N ASN A 30 -6.34 6.89 3.64
CA ASN A 30 -7.13 6.70 4.84
C ASN A 30 -8.00 5.43 4.79
N PRO A 31 -7.38 4.23 4.68
CA PRO A 31 -8.14 2.99 4.62
C PRO A 31 -8.93 2.69 5.92
N PHE A 32 -8.65 3.41 7.01
CA PHE A 32 -9.28 3.26 8.32
C PHE A 32 -10.28 4.38 8.68
N GLY A 33 -10.53 5.33 7.78
CA GLY A 33 -11.55 6.37 8.00
C GLY A 33 -11.20 7.43 9.06
N ILE A 34 -9.93 7.57 9.47
CA ILE A 34 -9.48 8.58 10.43
C ILE A 34 -9.24 9.91 9.68
N PRO A 35 -10.03 10.98 9.93
CA PRO A 35 -9.80 12.25 9.28
C PRO A 35 -8.46 12.84 9.72
N ILE A 36 -7.53 13.00 8.77
CA ILE A 36 -6.27 13.72 9.02
C ILE A 36 -6.59 15.22 9.03
N PRO A 37 -6.31 15.94 10.13
CA PRO A 37 -6.54 17.38 10.21
C PRO A 37 -5.79 18.12 9.10
N GLY A 38 -6.50 18.89 8.27
CA GLY A 38 -5.92 19.70 7.19
C GLY A 38 -6.19 19.22 5.75
N PHE A 39 -6.90 18.10 5.55
CA PHE A 39 -7.19 17.55 4.19
C PHE A 39 -8.68 17.47 3.82
N GLY A 40 -9.58 18.16 4.55
CA GLY A 40 -11.02 17.99 4.31
C GLY A 40 -11.95 19.14 4.73
N THR A 41 -11.44 20.28 5.19
CA THR A 41 -12.29 21.45 5.42
C THR A 41 -12.28 22.32 4.17
N PRO A 42 -13.42 22.56 3.50
CA PRO A 42 -13.49 23.60 2.47
C PRO A 42 -12.99 24.92 3.09
N PRO A 43 -12.19 25.72 2.37
CA PRO A 43 -11.67 26.95 2.92
C PRO A 43 -12.84 27.87 3.27
N GLU A 44 -12.89 28.26 4.54
CA GLU A 44 -13.76 29.32 5.01
C GLU A 44 -13.41 30.59 4.21
N PRO A 45 -14.39 31.32 3.64
CA PRO A 45 -14.16 32.34 2.61
C PRO A 45 -13.47 33.61 3.13
N ASN A 46 -12.90 33.60 4.35
CA ASN A 46 -12.29 34.78 4.95
C ASN A 46 -11.07 34.49 5.84
N ALA A 47 -10.18 33.59 5.41
CA ALA A 47 -8.83 33.48 6.01
C ALA A 47 -7.78 33.94 4.98
N GLY A 48 -7.27 35.15 5.20
CA GLY A 48 -6.22 35.76 4.39
C GLY A 48 -4.91 34.96 4.41
N THR A 49 -4.31 34.90 3.23
CA THR A 49 -2.88 34.76 2.92
C THR A 49 -1.98 33.83 3.74
N ALA A 50 -1.41 32.88 2.99
CA ALA A 50 0.01 32.53 3.02
C ALA A 50 0.54 31.81 4.27
N GLY A 51 0.25 30.52 4.37
CA GLY A 51 1.10 29.54 5.06
C GLY A 51 1.43 28.42 4.08
N GLY A 52 2.68 28.32 3.64
CA GLY A 52 3.13 27.29 2.70
C GLY A 52 2.83 25.90 3.23
N MET A 53 1.85 25.23 2.62
CA MET A 53 1.68 23.80 2.81
C MET A 53 2.94 23.10 2.27
N PRO A 54 3.59 22.20 3.03
CA PRO A 54 4.72 21.40 2.53
C PRO A 54 4.30 20.38 1.47
N PHE A 55 3.03 20.44 1.04
CA PHE A 55 2.43 19.58 0.05
C PHE A 55 2.26 20.34 -1.26
N PRO A 56 2.60 19.72 -2.40
CA PRO A 56 2.46 20.36 -3.71
C PRO A 56 1.02 20.84 -3.90
N SER A 57 0.88 22.06 -4.41
CA SER A 57 -0.43 22.64 -4.72
C SER A 57 -1.23 21.70 -5.62
N PRO A 58 -2.57 21.67 -5.55
CA PRO A 58 -3.38 20.83 -6.44
C PRO A 58 -3.03 21.00 -7.91
N ALA A 59 -2.74 22.24 -8.35
CA ALA A 59 -2.27 22.52 -9.71
C ALA A 59 -0.93 21.83 -10.05
N ALA A 60 0.00 21.72 -9.10
CA ALA A 60 1.25 20.95 -9.27
C ALA A 60 0.99 19.44 -9.27
N MET A 61 -0.02 18.94 -8.53
CA MET A 61 -0.48 17.56 -8.67
C MET A 61 -1.09 17.30 -10.06
N PHE A 62 -1.85 18.24 -10.63
CA PHE A 62 -2.37 18.12 -12.00
C PHE A 62 -1.26 18.20 -13.06
N ALA A 63 -0.21 18.99 -12.84
CA ALA A 63 0.96 19.01 -13.72
C ALA A 63 1.73 17.68 -13.71
N ALA A 64 1.68 16.91 -12.62
CA ALA A 64 2.23 15.56 -12.55
C ALA A 64 1.39 14.51 -13.30
N LEU A 65 0.25 14.88 -13.89
CA LEU A 65 -0.61 14.03 -14.73
C LEU A 65 -0.25 14.10 -16.22
N ASP A 66 0.85 14.75 -16.61
CA ASP A 66 1.39 14.60 -17.97
C ASP A 66 1.60 13.10 -18.26
N PRO A 67 0.94 12.51 -19.28
CA PRO A 67 1.02 11.08 -19.56
C PRO A 67 2.45 10.54 -19.68
N VAL A 68 3.38 11.35 -20.19
CA VAL A 68 4.79 10.96 -20.34
C VAL A 68 5.49 10.82 -19.00
N GLU A 69 5.24 11.73 -18.06
CA GLU A 69 5.82 11.69 -16.72
C GLU A 69 5.18 10.59 -15.88
N VAL A 70 3.89 10.32 -16.07
CA VAL A 70 3.20 9.16 -15.47
C VAL A 70 3.83 7.85 -15.93
N GLU A 71 4.05 7.69 -17.24
CA GLU A 71 4.71 6.50 -17.80
C GLU A 71 6.13 6.33 -17.23
N ARG A 72 6.91 7.41 -17.13
CA ARG A 72 8.24 7.37 -16.50
C ARG A 72 8.16 6.90 -15.05
N LYS A 73 7.25 7.46 -14.26
CA LYS A 73 7.06 7.08 -12.84
C LYS A 73 6.60 5.64 -12.68
N ILE A 74 5.74 5.14 -13.56
CA ILE A 74 5.35 3.73 -13.58
C ILE A 74 6.58 2.84 -13.76
N ASN A 75 7.43 3.14 -14.75
CA ASN A 75 8.64 2.37 -15.03
C ASN A 75 9.64 2.41 -13.85
N GLU A 76 9.83 3.57 -13.22
CA GLU A 76 10.67 3.70 -12.02
C GLU A 76 10.13 2.85 -10.86
N LEU A 77 8.82 2.91 -10.61
CA LEU A 77 8.18 2.13 -9.55
C LEU A 77 8.25 0.62 -9.81
N GLN A 78 8.15 0.16 -11.07
CA GLN A 78 8.31 -1.25 -11.44
C GLN A 78 9.74 -1.77 -11.17
N VAL A 79 10.76 -0.94 -11.39
CA VAL A 79 12.15 -1.30 -11.04
C VAL A 79 12.31 -1.43 -9.53
N ILE A 80 11.74 -0.49 -8.77
CA ILE A 80 11.75 -0.55 -7.29
C ILE A 80 11.00 -1.80 -6.81
N GLU A 81 9.83 -2.09 -7.37
CA GLU A 81 9.05 -3.28 -7.08
C GLU A 81 9.86 -4.56 -7.34
N SER A 82 10.53 -4.65 -8.48
CA SER A 82 11.36 -5.81 -8.85
C SER A 82 12.50 -6.03 -7.85
N TRP A 83 13.15 -4.96 -7.38
CA TRP A 83 14.18 -5.05 -6.34
C TRP A 83 13.60 -5.46 -4.99
N LEU A 84 12.46 -4.88 -4.59
CA LEU A 84 11.78 -5.25 -3.35
C LEU A 84 11.37 -6.72 -3.36
N ALA A 85 10.85 -7.23 -4.47
CA ALA A 85 10.51 -8.65 -4.63
C ALA A 85 11.73 -9.58 -4.49
N MET A 86 12.88 -9.17 -5.04
CA MET A 86 14.13 -9.91 -4.87
C MET A 86 14.58 -9.90 -3.39
N SER A 87 14.54 -8.74 -2.73
CA SER A 87 14.89 -8.61 -1.31
C SER A 87 14.01 -9.48 -0.43
N LEU A 88 12.70 -9.49 -0.69
CA LEU A 88 11.73 -10.32 0.01
C LEU A 88 12.03 -11.82 -0.18
N SER A 89 12.35 -12.23 -1.40
CA SER A 89 12.73 -13.61 -1.71
C SER A 89 13.97 -14.05 -0.93
N MET A 90 14.98 -13.19 -0.81
CA MET A 90 16.18 -13.45 -0.01
C MET A 90 15.84 -13.58 1.48
N THR A 91 15.06 -12.66 2.04
CA THR A 91 14.63 -12.73 3.46
C THR A 91 13.84 -14.00 3.74
N GLN A 92 12.88 -14.36 2.88
CA GLN A 92 12.11 -15.59 3.03
C GLN A 92 13.00 -16.83 2.96
N MET A 93 14.01 -16.85 2.10
CA MET A 93 14.98 -17.95 2.02
C MET A 93 15.84 -18.06 3.29
N SER A 94 16.30 -16.93 3.85
CA SER A 94 17.01 -16.90 5.12
C SER A 94 16.16 -17.44 6.26
N ILE A 95 14.88 -17.05 6.34
CA ILE A 95 13.94 -17.56 7.34
C ILE A 95 13.80 -19.08 7.22
N LYS A 96 13.51 -19.61 6.02
CA LYS A 96 13.38 -21.07 5.80
C LYS A 96 14.64 -21.84 6.18
N THR A 97 15.81 -21.27 5.90
CA THR A 97 17.10 -21.88 6.27
C THR A 97 17.26 -21.97 7.78
N LEU A 98 16.91 -20.89 8.51
CA LEU A 98 16.95 -20.86 9.97
C LEU A 98 15.91 -21.81 10.59
N GLU A 99 14.71 -21.93 9.99
CA GLU A 99 13.69 -22.88 10.41
C GLU A 99 14.17 -24.33 10.26
N LEU A 100 14.84 -24.66 9.15
CA LEU A 100 15.44 -25.99 8.95
C LEU A 100 16.58 -26.26 9.96
N GLN A 101 17.44 -25.28 10.20
CA GLN A 101 18.50 -25.38 11.21
C GLN A 101 17.90 -25.62 12.61
N LYS A 102 16.84 -24.90 12.97
CA LYS A 102 16.12 -25.09 14.23
C LYS A 102 15.54 -26.51 14.34
N ALA A 103 14.83 -26.99 13.33
CA ALA A 103 14.25 -28.33 13.31
C ALA A 103 15.33 -29.43 13.45
N SER A 104 16.47 -29.26 12.78
CA SER A 104 17.61 -30.17 12.90
C SER A 104 18.19 -30.19 14.32
N LEU A 105 18.36 -29.03 14.95
CA LEU A 105 18.82 -28.93 16.35
C LEU A 105 17.82 -29.57 17.33
N GLU A 106 16.51 -29.41 17.11
CA GLU A 106 15.47 -30.04 17.92
C GLU A 106 15.49 -31.57 17.78
N ALA A 107 15.63 -32.08 16.56
CA ALA A 107 15.76 -33.52 16.30
C ALA A 107 17.02 -34.10 16.96
N MET A 108 18.17 -33.41 16.86
CA MET A 108 19.39 -33.82 17.55
C MET A 108 19.23 -33.82 19.06
N ARG A 109 18.59 -32.80 19.65
CA ARG A 109 18.31 -32.77 21.10
C ARG A 109 17.38 -33.90 21.54
N ALA A 110 16.36 -34.22 20.75
CA ALA A 110 15.47 -35.34 21.02
C ALA A 110 16.22 -36.69 20.98
N ALA A 111 17.13 -36.87 20.03
CA ALA A 111 17.95 -38.06 19.89
C ALA A 111 18.97 -38.23 21.05
N HIS A 112 19.46 -37.12 21.63
CA HIS A 112 20.41 -37.14 22.74
C HIS A 112 19.75 -37.19 24.13
N LYS A 113 18.42 -37.33 24.23
CA LYS A 113 17.75 -37.58 25.51
C LYS A 113 18.05 -39.03 25.94
N PRO A 114 18.83 -39.27 27.03
CA PRO A 114 19.16 -40.63 27.43
C PRO A 114 17.88 -41.38 27.82
N LYS A 115 17.73 -42.62 27.34
CA LYS A 115 16.71 -43.57 27.81
C LYS A 115 16.96 -43.85 29.30
N SER A 116 16.43 -42.99 30.17
CA SER A 116 16.39 -43.26 31.60
C SER A 116 15.28 -44.28 31.86
N GLN A 117 15.71 -45.46 32.33
CA GLN A 117 14.91 -46.51 32.93
C GLN A 117 13.88 -47.22 32.04
N GLN A 118 14.38 -48.19 31.26
CA GLN A 118 13.64 -49.42 31.04
C GLN A 118 14.36 -50.54 31.81
N THR A 119 14.08 -50.62 33.11
CA THR A 119 14.55 -51.70 33.98
C THR A 119 13.87 -53.00 33.55
N PRO A 120 14.57 -54.10 33.26
CA PRO A 120 13.93 -55.35 32.91
C PRO A 120 13.35 -55.94 34.20
N ARG A 121 12.02 -55.93 34.35
CA ARG A 121 11.37 -56.77 35.35
C ARG A 121 11.39 -58.21 34.83
N LYS A 122 12.40 -58.97 35.27
CA LYS A 122 12.41 -60.43 35.22
C LYS A 122 11.19 -60.94 35.99
N GLY A 123 10.34 -61.70 35.31
CA GLY A 123 9.39 -62.66 35.89
C GLY A 123 9.81 -64.05 35.46
#